data_AF-A0A7W9GDP2-F1
#
_entry.id   AF-A0A7W9GDP2-F1
#
_cell.length_a   1.000
_cell.length_b   1.000
_cell.length_c   1.000
_cell.angle_alpha   90.00
_cell.angle_beta   90.00
_cell.angle_gamma   90.00
#
_symmetry.space_group_name_H-M   'P 1'
#
loop_
_entity.id
_entity.type
_entity.pdbx_description
1 polymer ?
#
loop_
_entity_poly.entity_id
_entity_poly.type
_entity_poly.pdbx_seq_one_letter_code
_entity_poly.pdbx_strand_id
1 'polypeptide(L)' 'MRPAAPRIVNVSSAADPGYVDTEINNHSGFLTTAQGAAILVRLATLGTDGPTGGFFGENGPMPW' A
#
# COMPACT_ATOMS: atom_id res chain seq x y z
N MET A 1 31.81 -13.15 9.83
CA MET A 1 30.43 -13.65 9.68
C MET A 1 29.51 -12.59 10.25
N ARG A 2 28.69 -11.90 9.45
CA ARG A 2 27.72 -10.90 9.97
C ARG A 2 26.41 -11.62 10.32
N PRO A 3 25.70 -11.26 11.40
CA PRO A 3 24.43 -11.90 11.73
C PRO A 3 23.36 -11.49 10.71
N ALA A 4 22.48 -12.43 10.34
CA ALA A 4 21.33 -12.15 9.48
C ALA A 4 20.33 -11.29 10.26
N ALA A 5 20.13 -10.05 9.81
CA ALA A 5 19.08 -9.18 10.34
C ALA A 5 17.69 -9.77 10.03
N PRO A 6 16.68 -9.56 10.90
CA PRO A 6 15.33 -10.03 10.63
C PRO A 6 14.80 -9.34 9.36
N ARG A 7 14.54 -10.12 8.30
CA ARG A 7 13.93 -9.63 7.05
C ARG A 7 12.43 -9.68 7.20
N ILE A 8 11.82 -8.50 7.22
CA ILE A 8 10.56 -8.08 6.59
C ILE A 8 10.30 -6.69 7.17
N VAL A 9 10.40 -5.63 6.37
CA VAL A 9 9.27 -4.77 5.99
C VAL A 9 9.68 -3.94 4.78
N ASN A 10 8.88 -3.94 3.72
CA ASN A 10 8.99 -2.99 2.60
C ASN A 10 8.45 -1.60 3.03
N VAL A 11 9.02 -1.03 4.11
CA VAL A 11 8.50 0.12 4.86
C VAL A 11 8.49 1.45 4.10
N SER A 12 9.04 1.53 2.89
CA SER A 12 9.38 2.83 2.29
C SER A 12 8.41 3.37 1.24
N SER A 13 7.35 2.65 0.87
CA SER A 13 6.44 3.09 -0.20
C SER A 13 5.09 3.54 0.36
N ALA A 14 4.56 4.65 -0.14
CA ALA A 14 3.26 5.18 0.20
C ALA A 14 2.17 4.57 -0.70
N ALA A 15 1.00 4.30 -0.12
CA ALA A 15 -0.13 3.72 -0.82
C ALA A 15 -1.32 4.69 -0.81
N ASP A 16 -2.02 4.81 -1.94
CA ASP A 16 -3.30 5.50 -2.04
C ASP A 16 -4.44 4.46 -2.09
N PRO A 17 -5.29 4.39 -1.06
CA PRO A 17 -6.47 3.52 -1.07
C PRO A 17 -7.57 3.99 -2.03
N GLY A 18 -7.44 5.18 -2.62
CA GLY A 18 -8.51 5.85 -3.35
C GLY A 18 -9.61 6.36 -2.43
N TYR A 19 -10.76 6.70 -3.01
CA TYR A 19 -11.89 7.27 -2.26
C TYR A 19 -12.83 6.17 -1.74
N VAL A 20 -12.52 5.67 -0.54
CA VAL A 20 -13.17 4.50 0.08
C VAL A 20 -14.38 4.88 0.93
N ASP A 21 -15.47 4.15 0.78
CA ASP A 21 -16.65 4.19 1.63
C ASP A 21 -16.28 3.75 3.07
N THR A 22 -16.16 4.75 3.94
CA THR A 22 -15.73 4.65 5.35
C THR A 22 -16.34 5.81 6.14
N GLU A 23 -16.30 5.74 7.46
CA GLU A 23 -16.79 6.81 8.34
C GLU A 23 -16.03 8.13 8.14
N ILE A 24 -14.71 8.08 7.92
CA ILE A 24 -13.88 9.28 7.66
C ILE A 24 -14.31 10.01 6.37
N ASN A 25 -14.86 9.27 5.41
CA ASN A 25 -15.43 9.80 4.17
C ASN A 25 -16.95 9.96 4.24
N ASN A 26 -17.56 9.90 5.43
CA ASN A 26 -19.01 9.99 5.65
C ASN A 26 -19.83 9.09 4.69
N HIS A 27 -19.32 7.88 4.44
CA HIS A 27 -19.92 6.91 3.52
C HIS A 27 -20.20 7.43 2.09
N SER A 28 -19.39 8.38 1.61
CA SER A 28 -19.54 8.97 0.27
C SER A 28 -18.48 8.51 -0.74
N GLY A 29 -17.60 7.59 -0.35
CA GLY A 29 -16.63 6.96 -1.24
C GLY A 29 -17.28 6.03 -2.27
N PHE A 30 -16.66 5.91 -3.45
CA PHE A 30 -17.14 5.02 -4.52
C PHE A 30 -16.48 3.64 -4.50
N LEU A 31 -15.45 3.44 -3.68
CA LEU A 31 -14.79 2.15 -3.47
C LEU A 31 -15.29 1.50 -2.18
N THR A 32 -15.53 0.19 -2.22
CA THR A 32 -15.68 -0.61 -1.00
C THR A 32 -14.37 -0.70 -0.23
N THR A 33 -14.43 -1.02 1.07
CA THR A 33 -13.23 -1.25 1.89
C THR A 33 -12.31 -2.32 1.29
N ALA A 34 -12.89 -3.39 0.72
CA ALA A 34 -12.11 -4.46 0.09
C ALA A 34 -11.35 -3.98 -1.16
N GLN A 35 -11.96 -3.11 -1.98
CA GLN A 35 -11.30 -2.52 -3.15
C GLN A 35 -10.16 -1.59 -2.72
N GLY A 36 -10.42 -0.68 -1.77
CA GLY A 36 -9.38 0.24 -1.27
C GLY A 36 -8.22 -0.48 -0.59
N ALA A 37 -8.48 -1.59 0.11
CA ALA A 37 -7.44 -2.35 0.79
C ALA A 37 -6.50 -3.13 -0.15
N ALA A 38 -6.91 -3.38 -1.40
CA ALA A 38 -6.17 -4.26 -2.31
C ALA A 38 -4.72 -3.82 -2.54
N ILE A 39 -4.49 -2.52 -2.78
CA ILE A 39 -3.12 -1.99 -2.99
C ILE A 39 -2.28 -2.03 -1.71
N LEU A 40 -2.88 -1.80 -0.55
CA LEU A 40 -2.20 -1.88 0.74
C LEU A 40 -1.74 -3.31 1.01
N VAL A 41 -2.65 -4.29 0.85
CA VAL A 41 -2.35 -5.71 1.01
C VAL A 41 -1.29 -6.15 0.01
N ARG A 42 -1.39 -5.73 -1.25
CA ARG A 42 -0.38 -6.03 -2.27
C ARG A 42 0.99 -5.53 -1.83
N LEU A 43 1.14 -4.24 -1.50
CA LEU A 43 2.44 -3.68 -1.10
C LEU A 43 2.99 -4.30 0.19
N ALA A 44 2.13 -4.54 1.18
CA ALA A 44 2.52 -5.14 2.45
C ALA A 44 2.98 -6.60 2.33
N THR A 45 2.56 -7.31 1.28
CA THR A 45 2.89 -8.74 1.05
C THR A 45 4.03 -8.96 0.05
N LEU A 46 4.61 -7.90 -0.51
CA LEU A 46 5.77 -8.02 -1.39
C LEU A 46 7.00 -8.50 -0.61
N GLY A 47 7.75 -9.39 -1.25
CA GLY A 47 9.09 -9.78 -0.80
C GLY A 47 10.08 -8.63 -0.93
N THR A 48 11.34 -8.88 -0.58
CA THR A 48 12.40 -7.85 -0.59
C THR A 48 12.73 -7.26 -1.96
N ASP A 49 12.23 -7.88 -3.03
CA ASP A 49 12.45 -7.42 -4.40
C ASP A 49 11.30 -6.49 -4.86
N GLY A 50 10.34 -6.20 -3.98
CA GLY A 50 9.30 -5.20 -4.22
C GLY A 50 9.87 -3.77 -4.23
N PRO A 51 9.08 -2.79 -4.71
CA PRO A 51 9.53 -1.42 -4.76
C PRO A 51 9.79 -0.88 -3.35
N THR A 52 10.82 -0.04 -3.25
CA THR A 52 11.13 0.75 -2.07
C THR A 52 11.08 2.22 -2.45
N GLY A 53 10.34 3.03 -1.69
CA GLY A 53 10.11 4.42 -2.07
C GLY A 53 8.97 4.56 -3.09
N GLY A 54 8.44 5.76 -3.24
CA GLY A 54 7.39 6.08 -4.21
C GLY A 54 5.97 6.01 -3.67
N PHE A 55 5.02 6.43 -4.50
CA PHE A 55 3.59 6.50 -4.20
C PHE A 55 2.82 5.68 -5.23
N PHE A 56 1.90 4.86 -4.76
CA PHE A 56 1.23 3.87 -5.60
C PHE A 56 -0.26 3.86 -5.33
N GLY A 57 -1.06 3.88 -6.40
CA GLY A 57 -2.49 3.62 -6.36
C GLY A 57 -2.82 2.27 -6.97
N GLU A 58 -4.10 2.00 -7.18
CA GLU A 58 -4.60 0.78 -7.81
C GLU A 58 -3.94 0.50 -9.18
N ASN A 59 -3.72 1.55 -9.97
CA ASN A 59 -3.16 1.46 -11.33
C ASN A 59 -1.62 1.51 -11.37
N GLY A 60 -0.95 1.51 -10.22
CA GLY A 60 0.52 1.52 -10.13
C GLY A 60 1.11 2.84 -9.62
N PRO A 61 2.38 3.16 -9.99
CA PRO A 61 3.08 4.33 -9.50
C PRO A 61 2.38 5.64 -9.88
N MET A 62 2.39 6.60 -8.97
CA MET A 62 1.87 7.95 -9.13
C MET A 62 2.97 8.98 -8.82
N PRO A 63 2.87 10.20 -9.36
CA PRO A 63 3.76 11.30 -8.97
C PRO A 63 3.67 11.59 -7.47
N TRP A 64 4.81 11.91 -6.86
CA TRP A 64 4.88 12.46 -5.51
C TRP A 64 4.88 13.98 -5.56
#